data_AF-J7CTG0-F1
#
_entry.id   AF-J7CTG0-F1
#
_cell.length_a   1.000
_cell.length_b   1.000
_cell.length_c   1.000
_cell.angle_alpha   90.00
_cell.angle_beta   90.00
_cell.angle_gamma   90.00
#
_symmetry.space_group_name_H-M   'P 1'
#
loop_
_entity.id
_entity.type
_entity.pdbx_description
1 polymer ?
#
loop_
_entity_poly.entity_id
_entity_poly.type
_entity_poly.pdbx_seq_one_letter_code
_entity_poly.pdbx_strand_id
1 'polypeptide(L)'
;MKNEKKAVMITKKAGEDMLNNEQFEEKTISRKEIYSGKIIDVAVDEVRLPDGGTSKRELVFHPGGVGIIAFDELDRLLLVKQFRKPLEKVILEIPAGKIDPGEGKNPEMTAARELEEETGYRAKSLSHLTSMYLSPGFTNEVLHIYHAQGVEKVENPLAQDEDEVLELYHLTLEEAQQAMKDQLICDAKTIYAIQYWELLTKGK
;
A
#
# COMPACT_ATOMS: atom_id res chain seq x y z
N MET A 1 33.62 15.86 -8.53
CA MET A 1 33.53 16.30 -7.11
C MET A 1 32.65 15.32 -6.36
N LYS A 2 33.12 14.79 -5.24
CA LYS A 2 32.36 13.84 -4.41
C LYS A 2 31.32 14.63 -3.61
N ASN A 3 30.03 14.41 -3.85
CA ASN A 3 28.96 14.96 -3.01
C ASN A 3 28.94 14.20 -1.68
N GLU A 4 29.43 14.84 -0.63
CA GLU A 4 29.27 14.34 0.75
C GLU A 4 27.81 14.50 1.18
N LYS A 5 27.16 13.38 1.50
CA LYS A 5 25.80 13.37 2.06
C LYS A 5 25.86 13.82 3.52
N LYS A 6 25.34 15.02 3.80
CA LYS A 6 25.15 15.53 5.17
C LYS A 6 23.79 15.06 5.70
N ALA A 7 23.78 14.31 6.81
CA ALA A 7 22.53 13.95 7.49
C ALA A 7 22.01 15.17 8.29
N VAL A 8 20.74 15.53 8.11
CA VAL A 8 20.07 16.63 8.82
C VAL A 8 18.98 16.03 9.72
N MET A 9 18.96 16.44 10.99
CA MET A 9 17.96 16.02 11.98
C MET A 9 16.64 16.80 11.77
N ILE A 10 15.51 16.09 11.72
CA ILE A 10 14.21 16.63 11.30
C ILE A 10 13.44 17.23 12.49
N THR A 11 13.02 18.50 12.37
CA THR A 11 11.95 19.12 13.16
C THR A 11 10.80 19.53 12.22
N LYS A 12 9.56 19.73 12.69
CA LYS A 12 8.40 20.02 11.83
C LYS A 12 8.60 21.19 10.85
N LYS A 13 9.24 22.29 11.30
CA LYS A 13 9.61 23.42 10.44
C LYS A 13 10.75 23.08 9.47
N ALA A 14 11.69 22.25 9.93
CA ALA A 14 12.74 21.72 9.05
C ALA A 14 12.20 20.74 8.00
N GLY A 15 11.05 20.07 8.22
CA GLY A 15 10.46 19.17 7.23
C GLY A 15 10.03 19.88 5.94
N GLU A 16 9.42 21.06 6.05
CA GLU A 16 9.04 21.91 4.90
C GLU A 16 10.27 22.49 4.21
N ASP A 17 11.23 23.03 4.98
CA ASP A 17 12.49 23.56 4.44
C ASP A 17 13.39 22.45 3.81
N MET A 18 13.31 21.21 4.28
CA MET A 18 14.08 20.05 3.77
C MET A 18 13.54 19.47 2.47
N LEU A 19 12.26 19.69 2.16
CA LEU A 19 11.61 19.20 0.94
C LEU A 19 11.44 20.31 -0.12
N ASN A 20 12.13 21.44 0.03
CA ASN A 20 12.19 22.44 -1.04
C ASN A 20 12.70 21.78 -2.33
N ASN A 21 11.83 21.75 -3.34
CA ASN A 21 12.02 21.00 -4.57
C ASN A 21 12.59 21.84 -5.72
N GLU A 22 12.80 23.15 -5.55
CA GLU A 22 13.23 24.04 -6.64
C GLU A 22 14.53 23.57 -7.32
N GLN A 23 15.41 22.89 -6.58
CA GLN A 23 16.68 22.35 -7.09
C GLN A 23 16.59 20.90 -7.60
N PHE A 24 15.46 20.23 -7.40
CA PHE A 24 15.23 18.81 -7.74
C PHE A 24 14.08 18.62 -8.74
N GLU A 25 13.29 19.64 -8.99
CA GLU A 25 12.11 19.59 -9.87
C GLU A 25 12.52 19.25 -11.31
N GLU A 26 11.87 18.23 -11.85
CA GLU A 26 11.96 17.87 -13.26
C GLU A 26 10.68 18.33 -13.97
N LYS A 27 10.79 19.29 -14.90
CA LYS A 27 9.61 19.86 -15.58
C LYS A 27 9.28 19.06 -16.82
N THR A 28 8.05 18.57 -16.94
CA THR A 28 7.57 17.90 -18.15
C THR A 28 7.60 18.88 -19.34
N ILE A 29 8.31 18.47 -20.40
CA ILE A 29 8.39 19.15 -21.70
C ILE A 29 7.27 18.62 -22.61
N SER A 30 7.13 17.30 -22.67
CA SER A 30 6.09 16.63 -23.44
C SER A 30 5.72 15.28 -22.80
N ARG A 31 4.50 14.81 -23.06
CA ARG A 31 3.99 13.51 -22.62
C ARG A 31 3.55 12.69 -23.82
N LYS A 32 3.95 11.43 -23.85
CA LYS A 32 3.45 10.42 -24.78
C LYS A 32 2.73 9.32 -24.02
N GLU A 33 1.43 9.18 -24.22
CA GLU A 33 0.66 8.04 -23.74
C GLU A 33 1.04 6.77 -24.51
N ILE A 34 1.28 5.68 -23.78
CA ILE A 34 1.69 4.38 -24.31
C ILE A 34 0.55 3.37 -24.20
N TYR A 35 -0.14 3.37 -23.07
CA TYR A 35 -1.22 2.44 -22.76
C TYR A 35 -2.23 3.11 -21.83
N SER A 36 -3.51 2.83 -22.04
CA SER A 36 -4.56 3.14 -21.07
C SER A 36 -5.43 1.91 -20.86
N GLY A 37 -5.61 1.52 -19.61
CA GLY A 37 -6.22 0.26 -19.22
C GLY A 37 -7.21 0.41 -18.08
N LYS A 38 -7.77 -0.73 -17.64
CA LYS A 38 -8.73 -0.77 -16.53
C LYS A 38 -8.10 -0.44 -15.17
N ILE A 39 -6.82 -0.79 -14.99
CA ILE A 39 -6.12 -0.69 -13.69
C ILE A 39 -4.98 0.33 -13.73
N ILE A 40 -4.26 0.38 -14.83
CA ILE A 40 -3.09 1.26 -15.00
C ILE A 40 -3.13 2.01 -16.33
N ASP A 41 -2.58 3.20 -16.31
CA ASP A 41 -2.15 3.93 -17.50
C ASP A 41 -0.62 4.02 -17.54
N VAL A 42 -0.05 4.03 -18.74
CA VAL A 42 1.40 4.12 -18.94
C VAL A 42 1.72 5.27 -19.88
N ALA A 43 2.66 6.12 -19.48
CA ALA A 43 3.16 7.21 -20.30
C ALA A 43 4.69 7.32 -20.26
N VAL A 44 5.25 8.01 -21.25
CA VAL A 44 6.64 8.46 -21.25
C VAL A 44 6.66 9.97 -21.28
N ASP A 45 7.22 10.59 -20.25
CA ASP A 45 7.45 12.02 -20.20
C ASP A 45 8.88 12.33 -20.65
N GLU A 46 9.02 13.31 -21.54
CA GLU A 46 10.28 14.02 -21.72
C GLU A 46 10.33 15.14 -20.68
N VAL A 47 11.40 15.20 -19.89
CA VAL A 47 11.55 16.14 -18.78
C VAL A 47 12.81 16.99 -18.94
N ARG A 48 12.74 18.24 -18.47
CA ARG A 48 13.89 19.11 -18.25
C ARG A 48 14.43 18.87 -16.85
N LEU A 49 15.71 18.50 -16.76
CA LEU A 49 16.43 18.27 -15.50
C LEU A 49 16.87 19.59 -14.87
N PRO A 50 17.18 19.61 -13.55
CA PRO A 50 17.65 20.81 -12.86
C PRO A 50 18.95 21.41 -13.42
N ASP A 51 19.80 20.60 -14.03
CA ASP A 51 21.05 21.04 -14.67
C ASP A 51 20.84 21.61 -16.09
N GLY A 52 19.59 21.69 -16.55
CA GLY A 52 19.21 22.15 -17.88
C GLY A 52 19.21 21.06 -18.96
N GLY A 53 19.67 19.84 -18.65
CA GLY A 53 19.59 18.70 -19.55
C GLY A 53 18.17 18.19 -19.76
N THR A 54 18.01 17.17 -20.62
CA THR A 54 16.74 16.47 -20.80
C THR A 54 16.89 14.97 -20.57
N SER A 55 15.80 14.33 -20.15
CA SER A 55 15.72 12.89 -19.96
C SER A 55 14.30 12.38 -20.23
N LYS A 56 14.13 11.06 -20.27
CA LYS A 56 12.81 10.42 -20.28
C LYS A 56 12.47 9.79 -18.93
N ARG A 57 11.18 9.76 -18.60
CA ARG A 57 10.61 9.04 -17.45
C ARG A 57 9.50 8.13 -17.94
N GLU A 58 9.60 6.85 -17.61
CA GLU A 58 8.52 5.88 -17.82
C GLU A 58 7.64 5.91 -16.57
N LEU A 59 6.36 6.19 -16.76
CA LEU A 59 5.41 6.48 -15.69
C LEU A 59 4.24 5.50 -15.77
N VAL A 60 3.90 4.92 -14.62
CA VAL A 60 2.71 4.08 -14.42
C VAL A 60 1.77 4.78 -13.46
N PHE A 61 0.57 5.12 -13.94
CA PHE A 61 -0.47 5.73 -13.11
C PHE A 61 -1.42 4.66 -12.60
N HIS A 62 -1.68 4.68 -11.30
CA HIS A 62 -2.59 3.78 -10.59
C HIS A 62 -3.54 4.61 -9.71
N PRO A 63 -4.80 4.19 -9.51
CA PRO A 63 -5.75 4.92 -8.64
C PRO A 63 -5.36 4.93 -7.16
N GLY A 64 -4.40 4.09 -6.76
CA GLY A 64 -4.04 3.85 -5.37
C GLY A 64 -4.89 2.74 -4.75
N GLY A 65 -4.66 2.48 -3.48
CA GLY A 65 -5.35 1.42 -2.76
C GLY A 65 -5.28 1.57 -1.25
N VAL A 66 -5.84 0.58 -0.57
CA VAL A 66 -5.87 0.48 0.89
C VAL A 66 -5.36 -0.89 1.34
N GLY A 67 -4.82 -0.96 2.55
CA GLY A 67 -4.49 -2.22 3.21
C GLY A 67 -4.97 -2.18 4.66
N ILE A 68 -5.56 -3.27 5.15
CA ILE A 68 -6.22 -3.32 6.45
C ILE A 68 -5.51 -4.31 7.37
N ILE A 69 -5.00 -3.81 8.47
CA ILE A 69 -4.50 -4.62 9.58
C ILE A 69 -5.68 -4.91 10.50
N ALA A 70 -6.14 -6.15 10.51
CA ALA A 70 -7.27 -6.60 11.34
C ALA A 70 -6.87 -7.84 12.13
N PHE A 71 -7.31 -7.88 13.39
CA PHE A 71 -7.07 -9.01 14.30
C PHE A 71 -8.39 -9.61 14.72
N ASP A 72 -8.46 -10.94 14.85
CA ASP A 72 -9.62 -11.60 15.45
C ASP A 72 -9.60 -11.54 17.00
N GLU A 73 -10.62 -12.12 17.62
CA GLU A 73 -10.76 -12.16 19.09
C GLU A 73 -9.62 -12.91 19.82
N LEU A 74 -8.82 -13.68 19.10
CA LEU A 74 -7.67 -14.43 19.62
C LEU A 74 -6.34 -13.72 19.32
N ASP A 75 -6.38 -12.43 18.97
CA ASP A 75 -5.22 -11.62 18.57
C ASP A 75 -4.45 -12.26 17.39
N ARG A 76 -5.13 -12.90 16.43
CA ARG A 76 -4.51 -13.42 15.19
C ARG A 76 -4.76 -12.48 14.03
N LEU A 77 -3.72 -12.22 13.22
CA LEU A 77 -3.81 -11.36 12.05
C LEU A 77 -4.65 -12.03 10.95
N LEU A 78 -5.65 -11.31 10.45
CA LEU A 78 -6.42 -11.72 9.28
C LEU A 78 -5.56 -11.55 8.02
N LEU A 79 -5.50 -12.60 7.21
CA LEU A 79 -4.78 -12.64 5.94
C LEU A 79 -5.63 -13.32 4.88
N VAL A 80 -5.46 -12.92 3.63
CA VAL A 80 -6.01 -13.61 2.48
C VAL A 80 -4.91 -14.28 1.68
N LYS A 81 -5.22 -15.45 1.14
CA LYS A 81 -4.37 -16.19 0.23
C LYS A 81 -4.84 -15.97 -1.19
N GLN A 82 -3.99 -15.36 -2.02
CA GLN A 82 -4.35 -14.98 -3.39
C GLN A 82 -3.23 -15.34 -4.37
N PHE A 83 -3.60 -15.73 -5.59
CA PHE A 83 -2.67 -15.86 -6.70
C PHE A 83 -2.38 -14.48 -7.31
N ARG A 84 -1.13 -14.04 -7.26
CA ARG A 84 -0.69 -12.79 -7.91
C ARG A 84 -0.07 -13.11 -9.25
N LYS A 85 -0.80 -12.85 -10.33
CA LYS A 85 -0.35 -13.12 -11.71
C LYS A 85 1.03 -12.53 -12.02
N PRO A 86 1.38 -11.27 -11.66
CA PRO A 86 2.71 -10.73 -11.92
C PRO A 86 3.86 -11.48 -11.23
N LEU A 87 3.56 -12.21 -10.15
CA LEU A 87 4.54 -13.03 -9.42
C LEU A 87 4.48 -14.52 -9.82
N GLU A 88 3.46 -14.91 -10.59
CA GLU A 88 3.12 -16.30 -10.94
C GLU A 88 3.10 -17.25 -9.72
N LYS A 89 2.66 -16.76 -8.56
CA LYS A 89 2.57 -17.54 -7.32
C LYS A 89 1.42 -17.10 -6.42
N VAL A 90 1.05 -18.01 -5.51
CA VAL A 90 0.16 -17.71 -4.39
C VAL A 90 0.97 -17.12 -3.24
N ILE A 91 0.44 -16.07 -2.61
CA ILE A 91 1.02 -15.43 -1.44
C ILE A 91 -0.06 -15.17 -0.38
N LEU A 92 0.36 -14.95 0.86
CA LEU A 92 -0.46 -14.46 1.95
C LEU A 92 -0.31 -12.94 2.07
N GLU A 93 -1.44 -12.25 2.19
CA GLU A 93 -1.49 -10.79 2.23
C GLU A 93 -2.50 -10.31 3.28
N ILE A 94 -2.30 -9.13 3.84
CA ILE A 94 -3.41 -8.45 4.53
C ILE A 94 -4.53 -8.10 3.53
N PRO A 95 -5.79 -8.04 3.97
CA PRO A 95 -6.89 -7.58 3.13
C PRO A 95 -6.58 -6.20 2.53
N ALA A 96 -6.88 -6.02 1.25
CA ALA A 96 -6.49 -4.84 0.50
C ALA A 96 -7.24 -4.72 -0.82
N GLY A 97 -7.60 -3.49 -1.19
CA GLY A 97 -8.23 -3.24 -2.48
C GLY A 97 -7.90 -1.89 -3.07
N LYS A 98 -8.35 -1.69 -4.30
CA LYS A 98 -8.12 -0.44 -5.04
C LYS A 98 -9.17 0.58 -4.64
N ILE A 99 -8.79 1.85 -4.70
CA ILE A 99 -9.75 2.93 -4.54
C ILE A 99 -10.59 3.03 -5.81
N ASP A 100 -11.90 2.88 -5.67
CA ASP A 100 -12.81 2.98 -6.80
C ASP A 100 -13.05 4.43 -7.26
N PRO A 101 -13.46 4.64 -8.53
CA PRO A 101 -13.82 5.96 -9.02
C PRO A 101 -14.87 6.63 -8.12
N GLY A 102 -14.51 7.78 -7.54
CA GLY A 102 -15.36 8.54 -6.62
C GLY A 102 -15.03 8.36 -5.15
N GLU A 103 -14.28 7.32 -4.78
CA GLU A 103 -13.88 7.05 -3.38
C GLU A 103 -12.56 7.70 -2.98
N GLY A 104 -11.82 8.31 -3.92
CA GLY A 104 -10.49 8.89 -3.65
C GLY A 104 -10.46 10.01 -2.60
N LYS A 105 -11.60 10.57 -2.21
CA LYS A 105 -11.69 11.52 -1.09
C LYS A 105 -11.88 10.85 0.27
N ASN A 106 -12.23 9.57 0.29
CA ASN A 106 -12.49 8.80 1.50
C ASN A 106 -11.97 7.34 1.39
N PRO A 107 -10.64 7.12 1.39
CA PRO A 107 -10.09 5.76 1.33
C PRO A 107 -10.50 4.87 2.52
N GLU A 108 -10.98 5.45 3.63
CA GLU A 108 -11.51 4.67 4.76
C GLU A 108 -12.76 3.87 4.36
N MET A 109 -13.60 4.40 3.47
CA MET A 109 -14.76 3.67 2.93
C MET A 109 -14.32 2.46 2.12
N THR A 110 -13.32 2.62 1.25
CA THR A 110 -12.71 1.52 0.52
C THR A 110 -12.18 0.47 1.50
N ALA A 111 -11.45 0.89 2.55
CA ALA A 111 -10.90 -0.04 3.53
C ALA A 111 -11.98 -0.83 4.30
N ALA A 112 -13.10 -0.19 4.65
CA ALA A 112 -14.21 -0.86 5.32
C ALA A 112 -14.91 -1.88 4.41
N ARG A 113 -15.13 -1.52 3.14
CA ARG A 113 -15.73 -2.39 2.12
C ARG A 113 -14.86 -3.62 1.88
N GLU A 114 -13.59 -3.42 1.57
CA GLU A 114 -12.64 -4.48 1.25
C GLU A 114 -12.42 -5.45 2.43
N LEU A 115 -12.37 -4.94 3.67
CA LEU A 115 -12.30 -5.80 4.84
C LEU A 115 -13.48 -6.79 4.88
N GLU A 116 -14.69 -6.33 4.61
CA GLU A 116 -15.87 -7.18 4.66
C GLU A 116 -15.95 -8.13 3.47
N GLU A 117 -15.72 -7.64 2.25
CA GLU A 117 -15.77 -8.46 1.03
C GLU A 117 -14.75 -9.59 1.09
N GLU A 118 -13.49 -9.29 1.44
CA GLU A 118 -12.42 -10.29 1.39
C GLU A 118 -12.42 -11.26 2.58
N THR A 119 -12.89 -10.83 3.76
CA THR A 119 -12.76 -11.62 5.00
C THR A 119 -14.08 -12.00 5.67
N GLY A 120 -15.17 -11.31 5.35
CA GLY A 120 -16.43 -11.41 6.08
C GLY A 120 -16.39 -10.85 7.50
N TYR A 121 -15.48 -9.91 7.78
CA TYR A 121 -15.40 -9.18 9.03
C TYR A 121 -15.74 -7.70 8.83
N ARG A 122 -16.31 -7.07 9.86
CA ARG A 122 -16.46 -5.61 9.95
C ARG A 122 -15.65 -5.08 11.12
N ALA A 123 -15.26 -3.83 11.03
CA ALA A 123 -14.60 -3.10 12.11
C ALA A 123 -15.53 -2.02 12.67
N LYS A 124 -15.51 -1.82 13.98
CA LYS A 124 -16.18 -0.67 14.62
C LYS A 124 -15.54 0.66 14.23
N SER A 125 -14.23 0.69 14.03
CA SER A 125 -13.49 1.87 13.58
C SER A 125 -12.21 1.49 12.85
N LEU A 126 -11.81 2.33 11.90
CA LEU A 126 -10.56 2.22 11.16
C LEU A 126 -9.66 3.42 11.49
N SER A 127 -8.43 3.16 11.92
CA SER A 127 -7.43 4.21 12.16
C SER A 127 -6.43 4.22 11.02
N HIS A 128 -6.33 5.33 10.29
CA HIS A 128 -5.26 5.52 9.31
C HIS A 128 -3.90 5.54 10.01
N LEU A 129 -2.99 4.66 9.61
CA LEU A 129 -1.65 4.55 10.17
C LEU A 129 -0.62 5.31 9.34
N THR A 130 -0.64 5.08 8.03
CA THR A 130 0.33 5.67 7.11
C THR A 130 -0.15 5.57 5.67
N SER A 131 0.47 6.36 4.81
CA SER A 131 0.35 6.24 3.35
C SER A 131 1.74 5.99 2.80
N MET A 132 1.91 4.96 1.98
CA MET A 132 3.21 4.56 1.45
C MET A 132 3.17 4.37 -0.06
N TYR A 133 4.24 4.83 -0.72
CA TYR A 133 4.49 4.54 -2.13
C TYR A 133 5.32 3.27 -2.23
N LEU A 134 4.86 2.30 -3.01
CA LEU A 134 5.50 0.99 -3.10
C LEU A 134 6.69 0.99 -4.05
N SER A 135 6.65 1.82 -5.10
CA SER A 135 7.68 1.90 -6.13
C SER A 135 7.78 3.30 -6.74
N PRO A 136 8.17 4.33 -5.95
CA PRO A 136 8.13 5.74 -6.34
C PRO A 136 9.06 6.11 -7.50
N GLY A 137 9.91 5.19 -7.96
CA GLY A 137 10.77 5.40 -9.13
C GLY A 137 10.03 5.42 -10.47
N PHE A 138 8.82 4.86 -10.54
CA PHE A 138 8.06 4.80 -11.80
C PHE A 138 6.54 4.84 -11.64
N THR A 139 5.98 4.57 -10.45
CA THR A 139 4.53 4.62 -10.24
C THR A 139 4.12 5.61 -9.16
N ASN A 140 2.95 6.23 -9.36
CA ASN A 140 2.29 7.05 -8.36
C ASN A 140 1.40 6.24 -7.41
N GLU A 141 1.41 4.90 -7.48
CA GLU A 141 0.62 4.04 -6.61
C GLU A 141 0.91 4.35 -5.14
N VAL A 142 -0.10 4.88 -4.47
CA VAL A 142 -0.13 5.10 -3.02
C VAL A 142 -1.02 4.06 -2.38
N LEU A 143 -0.56 3.49 -1.27
CA LEU A 143 -1.33 2.58 -0.45
C LEU A 143 -1.57 3.20 0.92
N HIS A 144 -2.84 3.31 1.33
CA HIS A 144 -3.24 3.80 2.65
C HIS A 144 -3.44 2.62 3.61
N ILE A 145 -2.62 2.53 4.66
CA ILE A 145 -2.72 1.45 5.64
C ILE A 145 -3.63 1.87 6.79
N TYR A 146 -4.60 1.02 7.12
CA TYR A 146 -5.53 1.20 8.23
C TYR A 146 -5.37 0.09 9.26
N HIS A 147 -5.60 0.41 10.54
CA HIS A 147 -5.76 -0.56 11.62
C HIS A 147 -7.24 -0.62 12.01
N ALA A 148 -7.84 -1.80 11.86
CA ALA A 148 -9.20 -2.11 12.23
C ALA A 148 -9.33 -2.43 13.71
N GLN A 149 -10.32 -1.81 14.38
CA GLN A 149 -10.59 -1.98 15.80
C GLN A 149 -12.03 -2.44 16.02
N GLY A 150 -12.24 -3.30 17.02
CA GLY A 150 -13.55 -3.91 17.27
C GLY A 150 -13.99 -4.74 16.06
N VAL A 151 -13.12 -5.66 15.65
CA VAL A 151 -13.33 -6.52 14.48
C VAL A 151 -14.26 -7.67 14.85
N GLU A 152 -15.35 -7.84 14.10
CA GLU A 152 -16.35 -8.87 14.34
C GLU A 152 -16.74 -9.57 13.03
N LYS A 153 -17.03 -10.88 13.12
CA LYS A 153 -17.47 -11.66 11.97
C LYS A 153 -18.94 -11.36 11.69
N VAL A 154 -19.30 -11.14 10.42
CA VAL A 154 -20.69 -10.91 10.03
C VAL A 154 -21.35 -12.17 9.49
N GLU A 155 -22.66 -12.33 9.76
CA GLU A 155 -23.43 -13.50 9.31
C GLU A 155 -23.68 -13.50 7.78
N ASN A 156 -23.86 -12.31 7.20
CA ASN A 156 -24.14 -12.11 5.78
C ASN A 156 -23.17 -11.04 5.24
N PRO A 157 -21.94 -11.43 4.90
CA PRO A 157 -20.96 -10.49 4.38
C PRO A 157 -21.33 -9.99 2.99
N LEU A 158 -20.74 -8.85 2.60
CA LEU A 158 -20.70 -8.42 1.21
C LEU A 158 -20.11 -9.54 0.32
N ALA A 159 -20.59 -9.60 -0.92
CA ALA A 159 -20.10 -10.58 -1.86
C ALA A 159 -18.68 -10.20 -2.31
N GLN A 160 -17.80 -11.19 -2.41
CA GLN A 160 -16.52 -11.04 -3.09
C GLN A 160 -16.74 -10.70 -4.57
N ASP A 161 -15.79 -9.97 -5.16
CA ASP A 161 -15.76 -9.72 -6.59
C ASP A 161 -15.68 -11.04 -7.38
N GLU A 162 -16.42 -11.14 -8.48
CA GLU A 162 -16.51 -12.38 -9.30
C GLU A 162 -15.15 -12.83 -9.87
N ASP A 163 -14.21 -11.89 -10.02
CA ASP A 163 -12.87 -12.12 -10.55
C ASP A 163 -11.85 -12.51 -9.46
N GLU A 164 -12.26 -12.61 -8.19
CA GLU A 164 -11.38 -12.88 -7.05
C GLU A 164 -11.60 -14.27 -6.44
N VAL A 165 -10.49 -14.99 -6.24
CA VAL A 165 -10.48 -16.27 -5.54
C VAL A 165 -9.56 -16.12 -4.35
N LEU A 166 -10.17 -15.98 -3.16
CA LEU A 166 -9.48 -15.73 -1.90
C LEU A 166 -9.81 -16.83 -0.88
N GLU A 167 -8.83 -17.18 -0.07
CA GLU A 167 -9.00 -18.07 1.09
C GLU A 167 -8.51 -17.33 2.34
N LEU A 168 -9.35 -17.27 3.38
CA LEU A 168 -9.05 -16.54 4.63
C LEU A 168 -8.16 -17.37 5.56
N TYR A 169 -7.13 -16.73 6.10
CA TYR A 169 -6.19 -17.28 7.08
C TYR A 169 -6.11 -16.38 8.31
N HIS A 170 -5.81 -17.00 9.46
CA HIS A 170 -5.60 -16.33 10.73
C HIS A 170 -4.28 -16.81 11.30
N LEU A 171 -3.30 -15.94 11.43
CA LEU A 171 -1.97 -16.31 11.94
C LEU A 171 -1.65 -15.62 13.26
N THR A 172 -1.04 -16.33 14.19
CA THR A 172 -0.36 -15.70 15.34
C THR A 172 0.85 -14.88 14.86
N LEU A 173 1.42 -14.08 15.75
CA LEU A 173 2.59 -13.26 15.40
C LEU A 173 3.77 -14.16 15.01
N GLU A 174 3.98 -15.24 15.76
CA GLU A 174 5.04 -16.22 15.50
C GLU A 174 4.84 -16.92 14.15
N GLU A 175 3.60 -17.31 13.82
CA GLU A 175 3.27 -17.92 12.53
C GLU A 175 3.46 -16.94 11.38
N ALA A 176 3.05 -15.68 11.53
CA ALA A 176 3.24 -14.63 10.52
C ALA A 176 4.72 -14.32 10.29
N GLN A 177 5.52 -14.25 11.36
CA GLN A 177 6.97 -14.12 11.27
C GLN A 177 7.62 -15.31 10.57
N GLN A 178 7.15 -16.52 10.85
CA GLN A 178 7.64 -17.72 10.17
C GLN A 178 7.26 -17.70 8.68
N ALA A 179 6.03 -17.32 8.35
CA ALA A 179 5.56 -17.17 6.97
C ALA A 179 6.35 -16.11 6.18
N MET A 180 6.82 -15.04 6.82
CA MET A 180 7.75 -14.07 6.21
C MET A 180 9.12 -14.69 5.91
N LYS A 181 9.68 -15.48 6.84
CA LYS A 181 10.96 -16.18 6.64
C LYS A 181 10.87 -17.19 5.51
N ASP A 182 9.74 -17.89 5.42
CA ASP A 182 9.46 -18.89 4.39
C ASP A 182 9.00 -18.28 3.05
N GLN A 183 8.94 -16.94 2.95
CA GLN A 183 8.53 -16.19 1.75
C GLN A 183 7.10 -16.51 1.25
N LEU A 184 6.25 -17.02 2.15
CA LEU A 184 4.80 -17.10 1.94
C LEU A 184 4.15 -15.71 2.02
N ILE A 185 4.71 -14.86 2.89
CA ILE A 185 4.45 -13.43 2.95
C ILE A 185 5.67 -12.72 2.37
N CYS A 186 5.49 -12.00 1.27
CA CYS A 186 6.61 -11.34 0.58
C CYS A 186 6.27 -9.97 -0.01
N ASP A 187 5.07 -9.44 0.25
CA ASP A 187 4.66 -8.13 -0.22
C ASP A 187 4.84 -7.05 0.87
N ALA A 188 5.06 -5.81 0.44
CA ALA A 188 5.50 -4.74 1.34
C ALA A 188 4.46 -4.35 2.40
N LYS A 189 3.16 -4.35 2.06
CA LYS A 189 2.09 -3.93 2.98
C LYS A 189 1.88 -4.94 4.11
N THR A 190 1.97 -6.23 3.80
CA THR A 190 1.83 -7.30 4.80
C THR A 190 3.06 -7.37 5.70
N ILE A 191 4.26 -7.20 5.11
CA ILE A 191 5.50 -7.08 5.88
C ILE A 191 5.48 -5.86 6.81
N TYR A 192 4.93 -4.72 6.36
CA TYR A 192 4.71 -3.55 7.22
C TYR A 192 3.73 -3.86 8.35
N ALA A 193 2.61 -4.53 8.06
CA ALA A 193 1.61 -4.89 9.05
C ALA A 193 2.18 -5.74 10.19
N ILE A 194 2.99 -6.73 9.87
CA ILE A 194 3.64 -7.60 10.86
C ILE A 194 4.64 -6.82 11.71
N GLN A 195 5.46 -5.95 11.10
CA GLN A 195 6.38 -5.09 11.86
C GLN A 195 5.65 -4.11 12.77
N TYR A 196 4.54 -3.53 12.31
CA TYR A 196 3.68 -2.69 13.14
C TYR A 196 3.10 -3.48 14.31
N TRP A 197 2.63 -4.70 14.06
CA TRP A 197 2.12 -5.59 15.11
C TRP A 197 3.18 -5.94 16.16
N GLU A 198 4.43 -6.24 15.75
CA GLU A 198 5.54 -6.46 16.69
C GLU A 198 5.80 -5.25 17.60
N LEU A 199 5.69 -4.03 17.07
CA LEU A 199 5.89 -2.82 17.86
C LEU A 199 4.75 -2.61 18.85
N LEU A 200 3.51 -2.94 18.47
CA LEU A 200 2.36 -2.90 19.37
C LEU A 200 2.47 -3.89 20.53
N THR A 201 3.03 -5.08 20.30
CA THR A 201 3.15 -6.13 21.33
C THR A 201 4.34 -5.89 22.26
N LYS A 202 5.47 -5.39 21.77
CA LYS A 202 6.63 -5.02 22.62
C LYS A 202 6.37 -3.84 23.56
N GLY A 203 5.35 -3.04 23.27
CA GLY A 203 4.92 -1.92 24.11
C GLY A 203 3.95 -2.30 25.25
N LYS A 204 3.55 -3.58 25.33
CA LYS A 204 2.77 -4.16 26.43
C LYS A 204 3.68 -4.91 27.39
#